data_AF-A0A0W8CIU4-F1
#
_entry.id   AF-A0A0W8CIU4-F1
#
_cell.length_a   1.000
_cell.length_b   1.000
_cell.length_c   1.000
_cell.angle_alpha   90.00
_cell.angle_beta   90.00
_cell.angle_gamma   90.00
#
_symmetry.space_group_name_H-M   'P 1'
#
loop_
_entity.id
_entity.type
_entity.pdbx_description
1 polymer ?
#
loop_
_entity_poly.entity_id
_entity_poly.type
_entity_poly.pdbx_seq_one_letter_code
_entity_poly.pdbx_strand_id
1 'polypeptide(L)'
;MLGEYCGELTEFPAMVEGQPPLAVKQNSGYTLLYNAKSVNNNFVYVDALRCGSITRFISHSCEPNAAFIEQQTQTLVRVLVKMIKSVSAGAHITVHYRNERWLTCACDRCWKGSRVKEETADEA
;
A
#
# COMPACT_ATOMS: atom_id res chain seq x y z
N MET A 1 1.23 16.04 -9.94
CA MET A 1 0.22 15.17 -9.29
C MET A 1 -0.14 14.10 -10.30
N LEU A 2 -0.27 12.82 -9.92
CA LEU A 2 -0.69 11.76 -10.84
C LEU A 2 -2.21 11.52 -10.80
N GLY A 3 -2.79 11.51 -9.61
CA GLY A 3 -4.22 11.31 -9.42
C GLY A 3 -4.56 10.90 -8.00
N GLU A 4 -5.84 10.73 -7.73
CA GLU A 4 -6.36 10.24 -6.45
C GLU A 4 -6.38 8.70 -6.41
N TYR A 5 -6.12 8.11 -5.25
CA TYR A 5 -6.35 6.70 -4.96
C TYR A 5 -7.76 6.52 -4.41
N CYS A 6 -8.69 6.29 -5.33
CA CYS A 6 -10.11 6.17 -5.04
C CYS A 6 -10.49 4.71 -4.74
N GLY A 7 -11.49 4.53 -3.88
CA GLY A 7 -12.12 3.26 -3.61
C GLY A 7 -13.24 3.38 -2.59
N GLU A 8 -13.74 2.25 -2.13
CA GLU A 8 -14.75 2.19 -1.07
C GLU A 8 -14.12 2.52 0.28
N LEU A 9 -14.71 3.44 1.03
CA LEU A 9 -14.26 3.78 2.38
C LEU A 9 -14.97 2.92 3.42
N THR A 10 -14.19 2.32 4.31
CA THR A 10 -14.70 1.53 5.44
C THR A 10 -14.00 1.94 6.73
N GLU A 11 -14.75 2.05 7.84
CA GLU A 11 -14.19 2.34 9.16
C GLU A 11 -14.27 1.15 10.12
N PHE A 12 -13.27 0.99 10.98
CA PHE A 12 -13.23 -0.03 12.03
C PHE A 12 -12.76 0.56 13.37
N PRO A 13 -13.33 0.11 14.51
CA PRO A 13 -12.94 0.58 15.83
C PRO A 13 -11.44 0.39 16.08
N ALA A 14 -10.87 1.29 16.89
CA ALA A 14 -9.48 1.15 17.31
C ALA A 14 -9.30 -0.15 18.09
N MET A 15 -8.25 -0.92 17.78
CA MET A 15 -7.91 -2.12 18.54
C MET A 15 -7.92 -1.82 20.04
N VAL A 16 -8.74 -2.59 20.77
CA VAL A 16 -8.76 -2.58 22.24
C VAL A 16 -7.51 -3.31 22.74
N GLU A 17 -6.90 -2.78 23.80
CA GLU A 17 -5.74 -3.39 24.46
C GLU A 17 -6.03 -4.88 24.78
N GLY A 18 -5.23 -5.79 24.24
CA GLY A 18 -5.42 -7.25 24.37
C GLY A 18 -6.03 -7.97 23.14
N GLN A 19 -6.49 -7.26 22.11
CA GLN A 19 -6.80 -7.91 20.83
C GLN A 19 -5.52 -8.31 20.07
N PRO A 20 -5.50 -9.43 19.33
CA PRO A 20 -4.42 -9.73 18.41
C PRO A 20 -4.31 -8.62 17.34
N PRO A 21 -3.10 -8.29 16.82
CA PRO A 21 -2.79 -7.12 15.96
C PRO A 21 -3.57 -6.90 14.65
N LEU A 22 -4.71 -7.55 14.42
CA LEU A 22 -5.42 -7.50 13.15
C LEU A 22 -6.87 -7.04 13.31
N ALA A 23 -7.05 -5.74 13.52
CA ALA A 23 -8.10 -5.01 12.78
C ALA A 23 -7.63 -4.67 11.36
N VAL A 24 -6.69 -5.45 10.82
CA VAL A 24 -6.33 -5.45 9.40
C VAL A 24 -7.50 -6.15 8.72
N LYS A 25 -8.42 -5.37 8.14
CA LYS A 25 -9.38 -5.87 7.16
C LYS A 25 -8.63 -6.87 6.26
N GLN A 26 -9.18 -8.06 6.00
CA GLN A 26 -8.60 -8.96 5.00
C GLN A 26 -8.25 -8.13 3.77
N ASN A 27 -6.94 -7.98 3.49
CA ASN A 27 -6.51 -7.05 2.47
C ASN A 27 -6.92 -7.63 1.12
N SER A 28 -7.68 -6.88 0.34
CA SER A 28 -8.13 -7.25 -0.99
C SER A 28 -7.01 -7.28 -2.04
N GLY A 29 -5.78 -6.93 -1.66
CA GLY A 29 -4.68 -6.53 -2.52
C GLY A 29 -4.67 -5.03 -2.86
N TYR A 30 -5.77 -4.32 -2.59
CA TYR A 30 -5.99 -2.92 -2.96
C TYR A 30 -6.43 -2.04 -1.79
N THR A 31 -6.19 -2.50 -0.56
CA THR A 31 -6.54 -1.74 0.65
C THR A 31 -5.40 -0.84 1.09
N LEU A 32 -5.69 0.44 1.35
CA LEU A 32 -4.78 1.37 2.03
C LEU A 32 -5.42 1.92 3.31
N LEU A 33 -4.62 1.98 4.39
CA LEU A 33 -5.00 2.62 5.64
C LEU A 33 -4.71 4.13 5.59
N TYR A 34 -5.68 4.93 6.03
CA TYR A 34 -5.51 6.37 6.24
C TYR A 34 -4.83 6.61 7.60
N ASN A 35 -3.96 7.63 7.67
CA ASN A 35 -3.43 8.17 8.91
C ASN A 35 -4.52 8.96 9.64
N ALA A 36 -5.40 9.66 8.90
CA ALA A 36 -6.57 10.29 9.47
C ALA A 36 -7.57 9.28 10.05
N LYS A 37 -8.12 9.61 11.22
CA LYS A 37 -9.20 8.87 11.87
C LYS A 37 -10.55 9.42 11.44
N SER A 38 -11.59 8.60 11.54
CA SER A 38 -12.96 9.10 11.36
C SER A 38 -13.38 9.99 12.52
N VAL A 39 -14.53 10.66 12.39
CA VAL A 39 -15.14 11.44 13.47
C VAL A 39 -15.43 10.62 14.73
N ASN A 40 -15.55 9.30 14.58
CA ASN A 40 -15.75 8.34 15.67
C ASN A 40 -14.42 7.81 16.23
N ASN A 41 -13.28 8.39 15.85
CA ASN A 41 -11.92 7.94 16.19
C ASN A 41 -11.57 6.53 15.67
N ASN A 42 -12.27 6.06 14.64
CA ASN A 42 -12.05 4.76 14.02
C ASN A 42 -10.93 4.81 12.97
N PHE A 43 -10.28 3.67 12.73
CA PHE A 43 -9.37 3.52 11.58
C PHE A 43 -10.16 3.53 10.29
N VAL A 44 -9.67 4.25 9.28
CA VAL A 44 -10.34 4.39 7.97
C VAL A 44 -9.47 3.74 6.91
N TYR A 45 -10.10 2.90 6.09
CA TYR A 45 -9.46 2.22 4.97
C TYR A 45 -10.15 2.61 3.67
N VAL A 46 -9.36 2.74 2.60
CA VAL A 46 -9.87 2.74 1.23
C VAL A 46 -9.57 1.39 0.59
N ASP A 47 -10.56 0.80 -0.07
CA ASP A 47 -10.40 -0.46 -0.81
C ASP A 47 -10.78 -0.25 -2.28
N ALA A 48 -9.78 -0.40 -3.16
CA ALA A 48 -9.95 -0.14 -4.59
C ALA A 48 -10.26 -1.40 -5.43
N LEU A 49 -10.57 -2.55 -4.79
CA LEU A 49 -10.80 -3.82 -5.50
C LEU A 49 -12.01 -3.75 -6.44
N ARG A 50 -13.17 -3.30 -5.92
CA ARG A 50 -14.45 -3.31 -6.66
C ARG A 50 -14.72 -2.01 -7.39
N CYS A 51 -14.30 -0.89 -6.82
CA CYS A 51 -14.42 0.44 -7.39
C CYS A 51 -13.15 1.21 -7.09
N GLY A 52 -12.62 1.95 -8.07
CA GLY A 52 -11.39 2.71 -7.88
C GLY A 52 -10.91 3.38 -9.15
N SER A 53 -9.80 4.11 -9.05
CA SER A 53 -9.19 4.81 -10.18
C SER A 53 -8.04 4.00 -10.78
N ILE A 54 -7.37 4.54 -11.81
CA ILE A 54 -6.21 3.90 -12.45
C ILE A 54 -5.03 3.70 -11.50
N THR A 55 -4.95 4.50 -10.42
CA THR A 55 -3.84 4.45 -9.46
C THR A 55 -3.82 3.16 -8.63
N ARG A 56 -4.90 2.36 -8.68
CA ARG A 56 -4.93 1.02 -8.05
C ARG A 56 -3.92 0.03 -8.64
N PHE A 57 -3.48 0.25 -9.88
CA PHE A 57 -2.52 -0.63 -10.57
C PHE A 57 -1.05 -0.26 -10.32
N ILE A 58 -0.78 0.74 -9.50
CA ILE A 58 0.60 1.17 -9.22
C ILE A 58 1.28 0.13 -8.35
N SER A 59 2.37 -0.43 -8.89
CA SER A 59 3.13 -1.51 -8.24
C SER A 59 4.02 -1.02 -7.11
N HIS A 60 4.43 -1.96 -6.27
CA HIS A 60 5.41 -1.70 -5.21
C HIS A 60 6.85 -1.60 -5.73
N SER A 61 7.63 -0.68 -5.15
CA SER A 61 9.09 -0.75 -5.14
C SER A 61 9.64 -0.36 -3.77
N CYS A 62 10.75 -0.99 -3.35
CA CYS A 62 11.52 -0.54 -2.18
C CYS A 62 12.21 0.82 -2.42
N GLU A 63 12.35 1.24 -3.68
CA GLU A 63 12.96 2.50 -4.09
C GLU A 63 12.00 3.26 -5.04
N PRO A 64 10.84 3.71 -4.54
CA PRO A 64 9.78 4.23 -5.39
C PRO A 64 10.12 5.59 -6.01
N ASN A 65 9.33 5.97 -7.02
CA ASN A 65 9.35 7.30 -7.66
C ASN A 65 8.07 8.11 -7.41
N ALA A 66 7.05 7.49 -6.82
CA ALA A 66 5.84 8.15 -6.33
C ALA A 66 5.52 7.74 -4.89
N ALA A 67 4.63 8.49 -4.23
CA ALA A 67 4.15 8.21 -2.88
C ALA A 67 2.65 8.47 -2.75
N PHE A 68 2.00 7.74 -1.85
CA PHE A 68 0.69 8.06 -1.33
C PHE A 68 0.80 9.21 -0.32
N ILE A 69 0.02 10.26 -0.53
CA ILE A 69 -0.02 11.46 0.32
C ILE A 69 -1.46 11.71 0.70
N GLU A 70 -1.76 11.79 1.99
CA GLU A 70 -3.05 12.29 2.45
C GLU A 70 -3.11 13.81 2.28
N GLN A 71 -4.17 14.26 1.60
CA GLN A 71 -4.49 15.66 1.46
C GLN A 71 -5.82 15.93 2.16
N GLN A 72 -5.81 16.86 3.09
CA GLN A 72 -7.01 17.36 3.73
C GLN A 72 -7.49 18.62 3.02
N THR A 73 -8.79 18.68 2.75
CA THR A 73 -9.47 19.87 2.23
C THR A 73 -10.74 20.06 3.05
N GLN A 74 -10.70 21.01 3.98
CA GLN A 74 -11.73 21.20 5.01
C GLN A 74 -11.94 19.91 5.82
N THR A 75 -13.12 19.31 5.74
CA THR A 75 -13.51 18.08 6.43
C THR A 75 -13.23 16.81 5.62
N LEU A 76 -12.79 16.93 4.35
CA LEU A 76 -12.52 15.80 3.47
C LEU A 76 -11.04 15.45 3.49
N VAL A 77 -10.73 14.19 3.75
CA VAL A 77 -9.39 13.62 3.59
C VAL A 77 -9.40 12.67 2.41
N ARG A 78 -8.39 12.77 1.54
CA ARG A 78 -8.21 11.91 0.36
C ARG A 78 -6.77 11.48 0.24
N VAL A 79 -6.54 10.31 -0.35
CA VAL A 79 -5.19 9.83 -0.67
C VAL A 79 -4.87 10.17 -2.12
N LEU A 80 -3.81 10.92 -2.34
CA LEU A 80 -3.29 11.27 -3.66
C LEU A 80 -2.00 10.52 -3.95
N VAL A 81 -1.74 10.25 -5.22
CA VAL A 81 -0.45 9.74 -5.69
C VAL A 81 0.34 10.90 -6.28
N LYS A 82 1.49 11.19 -5.65
CA LYS A 82 2.38 12.27 -6.04
C LYS A 82 3.75 11.74 -6.42
N MET A 83 4.32 12.26 -7.51
CA MET A 83 5.72 12.02 -7.86
C MET A 83 6.64 12.60 -6.78
N ILE A 84 7.61 11.80 -6.34
CA ILE A 84 8.68 12.21 -5.42
C ILE A 84 10.04 12.30 -6.12
N LYS A 85 10.14 11.77 -7.35
CA LYS A 85 11.31 11.85 -8.23
C LYS A 85 10.86 12.23 -9.64
N SER A 86 11.67 12.98 -10.36
CA SER A 86 11.48 13.18 -11.80
C SER A 86 11.82 11.91 -12.56
N VAL A 87 11.03 11.59 -13.58
CA VAL A 87 11.22 10.40 -14.44
C VAL A 87 10.95 10.75 -15.90
N SER A 88 11.51 9.99 -16.83
CA SER A 88 11.22 10.10 -18.26
C SER A 88 9.86 9.48 -18.62
N ALA A 89 9.32 9.86 -19.78
CA ALA A 89 8.14 9.22 -20.33
C ALA A 89 8.40 7.71 -20.55
N GLY A 90 7.41 6.88 -20.22
CA GLY A 90 7.52 5.42 -20.27
C GLY A 90 8.11 4.76 -19.01
N ALA A 91 8.62 5.55 -18.05
CA ALA A 91 9.07 4.99 -16.77
C ALA A 91 7.91 4.37 -15.98
N HIS A 92 8.14 3.19 -15.40
CA HIS A 92 7.17 2.54 -14.53
C HIS A 92 7.02 3.32 -13.22
N ILE A 93 5.80 3.74 -12.91
CA ILE A 93 5.48 4.42 -11.66
C ILE A 93 5.31 3.39 -10.55
N THR A 94 5.99 3.62 -9.42
CA THR A 94 5.96 2.72 -8.26
C THR A 94 5.86 3.48 -6.95
N VAL A 95 5.27 2.82 -5.95
CA VAL A 95 5.07 3.34 -4.58
C VAL A 95 5.61 2.36 -3.53
N HIS A 96 5.78 2.82 -2.30
CA HIS A 96 6.11 1.93 -1.18
C HIS A 96 4.82 1.47 -0.48
N TYR A 97 4.53 0.17 -0.43
CA TYR A 97 3.35 -0.40 0.26
C TYR A 97 3.50 -0.45 1.80
N ARG A 98 4.47 0.29 2.34
CA ARG A 98 4.83 0.29 3.77
C ARG A 98 5.21 -1.13 4.26
N ASN A 99 5.04 -1.39 5.55
CA ASN A 99 5.36 -2.68 6.17
C ASN A 99 4.28 -3.73 5.92
N GLU A 100 3.22 -3.35 5.23
CA GLU A 100 2.12 -4.25 4.95
C GLU A 100 2.36 -4.88 3.57
N ARG A 101 3.12 -5.97 3.57
CA ARG A 101 3.48 -6.70 2.36
C ARG A 101 2.74 -8.03 2.34
N TRP A 102 1.61 -8.05 1.66
CA TRP A 102 0.87 -9.30 1.37
C TRP A 102 1.38 -9.99 0.10
N LEU A 103 2.36 -9.39 -0.58
CA LEU A 103 3.00 -9.88 -1.80
C LEU A 103 4.53 -9.84 -1.60
N THR A 104 5.23 -10.87 -2.10
CA THR A 104 6.69 -10.86 -2.20
C THR A 104 7.13 -9.69 -3.09
N CYS A 105 8.02 -8.81 -2.61
CA CYS A 105 8.54 -7.72 -3.45
C CYS A 105 9.34 -8.30 -4.61
N ALA A 106 8.85 -8.11 -5.84
CA ALA A 106 9.57 -8.44 -7.06
C ALA A 106 10.49 -7.31 -7.54
N CYS A 107 10.71 -6.29 -6.72
CA CYS A 107 11.66 -5.22 -7.00
C CYS A 107 13.10 -5.77 -7.08
N ASP A 108 13.95 -5.18 -7.91
CA ASP A 108 15.33 -5.65 -8.14
C ASP A 108 16.14 -5.85 -6.86
N ARG A 109 15.92 -4.98 -5.86
CA ARG A 109 16.55 -5.06 -4.54
C ARG A 109 16.16 -6.35 -3.79
N CYS A 110 14.89 -6.75 -3.83
CA CYS A 110 14.39 -7.91 -3.09
C CYS A 110 14.54 -9.22 -3.88
N TRP A 111 14.38 -9.18 -5.20
CA TRP A 111 14.51 -10.36 -6.05
C TRP A 111 15.92 -10.96 -5.98
N LYS A 112 16.97 -10.14 -5.93
CA LYS A 112 18.36 -10.62 -5.76
C LYS A 112 18.62 -11.39 -4.47
N GLY A 113 17.77 -11.25 -3.44
CA GLY A 113 17.84 -11.99 -2.19
C GLY A 113 17.17 -13.37 -2.20
N SER A 114 16.50 -13.75 -3.29
CA SER A 114 15.75 -15.01 -3.40
C SER A 114 16.52 -16.15 -4.09
N ARG A 115 17.79 -15.92 -4.48
CA ARG A 115 18.62 -16.89 -5.21
C ARG A 115 19.55 -17.78 -4.38
N VAL A 116 19.37 -17.88 -3.06
CA VAL A 116 20.13 -18.89 -2.27
C VAL A 116 19.24 -19.53 -1.21
N LYS A 117 18.74 -20.72 -1.54
CA LYS A 117 18.99 -22.01 -0.85
C LYS A 117 18.41 -23.09 -1.77
N GLU A 118 19.20 -23.49 -2.77
CA GLU A 118 19.03 -24.83 -3.33
C GLU A 118 19.44 -25.81 -2.24
N GLU A 119 18.52 -26.73 -1.95
CA GLU A 119 18.73 -27.89 -1.11
C GLU A 119 19.92 -28.68 -1.64
N THR A 120 21.02 -28.74 -0.90
CA THR A 120 21.88 -29.92 -0.98
C THR A 120 21.31 -30.97 -0.04
N ALA A 121 20.27 -31.64 -0.50
CA ALA A 121 20.02 -33.02 -0.14
C ALA A 121 20.61 -33.86 -1.29
N ASP A 122 21.85 -34.32 -1.11
CA ASP A 122 22.24 -35.66 -1.51
C ASP A 122 23.62 -36.06 -0.93
N GLU A 123 23.58 -37.20 -0.24
CA GLU A 123 24.57 -38.28 -0.13
C GLU A 123 25.98 -38.03 0.48
N ALA A 124 26.15 -38.46 1.75
CA ALA A 124 27.03 -39.59 2.14
C ALA A 124 26.85 -39.94 3.63
#